data_AF-A0A833GL58-F1
#
_entry.id   AF-A0A833GL58-F1
#
_cell.length_a   1.000
_cell.length_b   1.000
_cell.length_c   1.000
_cell.angle_alpha   90.00
_cell.angle_beta   90.00
_cell.angle_gamma   90.00
#
_symmetry.space_group_name_H-M   'P 1'
#
loop_
_entity.id
_entity.type
_entity.pdbx_description
1 polymer ?
#
loop_
_entity_poly.entity_id
_entity_poly.type
_entity_poly.pdbx_seq_one_letter_code
_entity_poly.pdbx_strand_id
1 'polypeptide(L)' 'IEVIAEGIETEQQLAALRAMGCALGQGFLLGRPAPLGRVA' A
#
# COMPACT_ATOMS: atom_id res chain seq x y z
N ILE A 1 3.53 17.60 -4.17
CA ILE A 1 2.56 16.69 -4.81
C ILE A 1 2.62 15.40 -4.01
N GLU A 2 1.49 14.87 -3.57
CA GLU A 2 1.44 13.56 -2.91
C GLU A 2 1.43 12.44 -3.96
N VAL A 3 2.06 11.32 -3.62
CA VAL A 3 2.14 10.13 -4.46
C VAL A 3 1.59 8.95 -3.66
N ILE A 4 0.71 8.17 -4.29
CA ILE A 4 0.18 6.93 -3.73
C ILE A 4 0.72 5.78 -4.59
N ALA A 5 1.43 4.84 -3.96
CA ALA A 5 1.91 3.65 -4.63
C ALA A 5 0.85 2.53 -4.57
N GLU A 6 0.36 2.08 -5.71
CA GLU A 6 -0.67 1.02 -5.80
C GLU A 6 -0.08 -0.32 -6.23
N GLY A 7 -0.76 -1.42 -5.87
CA GLY A 7 -0.36 -2.78 -6.26
C GLY A 7 0.74 -3.40 -5.38
N ILE A 8 0.79 -3.04 -4.10
CA ILE A 8 1.79 -3.58 -3.16
C ILE A 8 1.37 -4.99 -2.70
N GLU A 9 2.06 -6.00 -3.22
CA GLU A 9 1.75 -7.42 -2.99
C GLU A 9 2.85 -8.15 -2.22
N THR A 10 4.09 -7.63 -2.21
CA THR A 10 5.24 -8.27 -1.55
C THR A 10 6.01 -7.32 -0.62
N GLU A 11 6.62 -7.88 0.42
CA GLU A 11 7.47 -7.13 1.36
C GLU A 11 8.63 -6.43 0.64
N GLN A 12 9.18 -7.04 -0.42
CA GLN A 12 10.23 -6.40 -1.22
C GLN A 12 9.74 -5.13 -1.92
N GLN A 13 8.52 -5.13 -2.48
CA GLN A 13 7.93 -3.94 -3.09
C GLN A 13 7.71 -2.84 -2.04
N LEU A 14 7.17 -3.19 -0.87
CA LEU A 14 6.97 -2.25 0.23
C LEU A 14 8.28 -1.63 0.70
N ALA A 15 9.33 -2.44 0.86
CA ALA A 15 10.65 -1.96 1.25
C ALA A 15 11.25 -0.99 0.23
N ALA A 16 11.13 -1.30 -1.07
CA ALA A 16 11.60 -0.42 -2.15
C ALA A 16 10.85 0.92 -2.16
N LEU A 17 9.52 0.89 -2.04
CA LEU A 17 8.68 2.09 -1.99
C LEU A 17 9.01 2.99 -0.79
N ARG A 18 9.23 2.38 0.39
CA ARG A 18 9.69 3.12 1.57
C ARG A 18 11.06 3.77 1.35
N ALA A 19 12.00 3.05 0.74
CA ALA A 19 13.32 3.60 0.44
C ALA A 19 13.27 4.77 -0.58
N MET A 20 12.29 4.76 -1.48
CA MET A 20 12.03 5.87 -2.42
C MET A 20 11.28 7.05 -1.78
N GLY A 21 10.88 6.95 -0.51
CA GLY A 21 10.13 8.01 0.19
C GLY A 21 8.64 8.03 -0.10
N CYS A 22 8.06 6.95 -0.67
CA CYS A 22 6.62 6.83 -0.83
C CYS A 22 5.96 6.61 0.53
N ALA A 23 5.30 7.65 1.04
CA ALA A 23 4.63 7.62 2.35
C ALA A 23 3.23 6.98 2.31
N LEU A 24 2.57 6.98 1.15
CA LEU A 24 1.22 6.45 0.96
C LEU A 24 1.24 5.26 0.01
N GLY A 25 0.40 4.26 0.26
CA GLY A 25 0.25 3.13 -0.66
C GLY A 25 -0.92 2.22 -0.36
N GLN A 26 -1.29 1.43 -1.37
CA GLN A 26 -2.36 0.44 -1.34
C GLN A 26 -1.87 -0.87 -1.99
N GLY A 27 -2.26 -1.99 -1.42
CA GLY A 27 -2.07 -3.29 -2.04
C GLY A 27 -2.46 -4.42 -1.11
N PHE A 28 -2.58 -5.64 -1.63
CA PHE A 28 -3.05 -6.80 -0.86
C PHE A 28 -2.17 -7.14 0.34
N LEU A 29 -0.88 -6.79 0.30
CA LEU A 29 0.01 -6.91 1.45
C LEU A 29 -0.40 -6.00 2.61
N LEU A 30 -0.84 -4.78 2.30
CA LEU A 30 -1.20 -3.75 3.28
C LEU A 30 -2.65 -3.88 3.76
N GLY A 31 -3.53 -4.34 2.87
CA GLY A 31 -4.94 -4.53 3.17
C GLY A 31 -5.69 -5.02 1.93
N ARG A 32 -6.64 -5.94 2.15
CA ARG A 32 -7.54 -6.40 1.08
C ARG A 32 -8.75 -5.47 0.98
N PRO A 33 -9.31 -5.25 -0.23
CA PRO A 33 -10.61 -4.60 -0.39
C PRO A 33 -11.64 -5.28 0.50
N ALA A 34 -12.46 -4.48 1.17
CA ALA A 34 -13.49 -4.96 2.07
C ALA A 34 -14.80 -4.21 1.82
N PRO A 35 -15.95 -4.85 2.13
CA PRO A 35 -17.25 -4.18 2.03
C PRO A 35 -17.32 -2.93 2.91
N LEU A 36 -18.21 -2.01 2.54
CA LEU A 36 -18.53 -0.85 3.35
C LEU A 36 -18.91 -1.28 4.78
N GLY A 37 -18.29 -0.66 5.78
CA GLY A 37 -18.52 -1.00 7.20
C GLY A 37 -17.60 -2.08 7.78
N ARG A 38 -16.68 -2.65 6.98
CA ARG A 38 -15.61 -3.54 7.46
C ARG A 38 -14.25 -2.97 7.06
N VAL A 39 -13.81 -1.91 7.74
CA VAL A 39 -12.43 -1.43 7.67
C VAL A 39 -11.78 -1.77 9.01
N ALA A 40 -10.59 -2.38 8.98
CA ALA A 40 -9.84 -2.74 10.18
C ALA A 40 -9.27 -1.50 10.89
#